data_AF-A0A5D2MM78-F1
#
_entry.id   AF-A0A5D2MM78-F1
#
_cell.length_a   1.000
_cell.length_b   1.000
_cell.length_c   1.000
_cell.angle_alpha   90.00
_cell.angle_beta   90.00
_cell.angle_gamma   90.00
#
_symmetry.space_group_name_H-M   'P 1'
#
loop_
_entity.id
_entity.type
_entity.pdbx_description
1 polymer ?
#
loop_
_entity_poly.entity_id
_entity_poly.type
_entity_poly.pdbx_seq_one_letter_code
_entity_poly.pdbx_strand_id
1 'polypeptide(L)'
;MTEPATATQAAAPAVALLKDELDIVIPTIRNLDFLEMWRPFFQPYHLIIVQDGDPSKTIKVPEGFDYELYNRNDINRILGPKASCISFKDSACRCFGLHGIQEEVYLHH
;
A
#
# COMPACT_ATOMS: atom_id res chain seq x y z
N MET A 1 5.73 -36.03 42.97
CA MET A 1 6.72 -35.12 42.37
C MET A 1 6.06 -34.48 41.18
N THR A 2 5.74 -33.19 41.29
CA THR A 2 4.98 -32.41 40.32
C THR A 2 5.97 -31.74 39.37
N GLU A 3 5.99 -32.11 38.09
CA GLU A 3 6.73 -31.37 37.06
C GLU A 3 5.92 -30.13 36.64
N PRO A 4 6.56 -28.97 36.39
CA PRO A 4 5.84 -27.74 36.07
C PRO A 4 5.46 -27.70 34.60
N ALA A 5 4.29 -27.12 34.33
CA ALA A 5 3.78 -26.87 32.99
C ALA A 5 4.72 -25.93 32.22
N THR A 6 5.19 -26.40 31.07
CA THR A 6 5.85 -25.58 30.05
C THR A 6 4.88 -24.49 29.61
N ALA A 7 5.19 -23.24 29.93
CA ALA A 7 4.45 -22.09 29.47
C ALA A 7 4.56 -22.01 27.94
N THR A 8 3.43 -22.20 27.24
CA THR A 8 3.31 -21.88 25.83
C THR A 8 3.59 -20.38 25.65
N GLN A 9 4.76 -20.06 25.14
CA GLN A 9 5.08 -18.70 24.71
C GLN A 9 4.17 -18.39 23.52
N ALA A 10 3.16 -17.54 23.74
CA ALA A 10 2.33 -17.03 22.68
C ALA A 10 3.24 -16.26 21.71
N ALA A 11 3.38 -16.78 20.49
CA ALA A 11 4.04 -16.04 19.42
C ALA A 11 3.27 -14.73 19.24
N ALA A 12 3.95 -13.59 19.44
CA ALA A 12 3.40 -12.30 19.06
C ALA A 12 2.93 -12.40 17.59
N PRO A 13 1.78 -11.84 17.22
CA PRO A 13 1.32 -11.88 15.85
C PRO A 13 2.43 -11.27 14.98
N ALA A 14 2.94 -12.05 14.02
CA ALA A 14 4.03 -11.65 13.11
C ALA A 14 3.71 -10.39 12.28
N VAL A 15 2.49 -9.86 12.42
CA VAL A 15 1.87 -8.79 11.65
C VAL A 15 2.44 -7.40 11.98
N ALA A 16 3.25 -7.24 13.04
CA ALA A 16 3.77 -5.92 13.44
C ALA A 16 5.28 -5.72 13.21
N LEU A 17 5.97 -6.65 12.55
CA LEU A 17 7.44 -6.60 12.46
C LEU A 17 8.01 -5.56 11.48
N LEU A 18 7.21 -5.06 10.53
CA LEU A 18 7.68 -4.15 9.46
C LEU A 18 6.85 -2.88 9.33
N LYS A 19 6.18 -2.48 10.41
CA LYS A 19 5.13 -1.45 10.40
C LYS A 19 5.59 -0.11 9.79
N ASP A 20 6.86 0.24 9.97
CA ASP A 20 7.46 1.50 9.49
C ASP A 20 8.54 1.25 8.40
N GLU A 21 8.66 0.01 7.91
CA GLU A 21 9.67 -0.41 6.92
C GLU A 21 9.04 -0.95 5.62
N LEU A 22 7.70 -1.06 5.57
CA LEU A 22 6.97 -1.69 4.48
C LEU A 22 5.75 -0.86 4.07
N ASP A 23 5.77 -0.41 2.81
CA ASP A 23 4.60 0.12 2.13
C ASP A 23 3.90 -0.96 1.31
N ILE A 24 2.57 -0.93 1.29
CA ILE A 24 1.75 -1.84 0.50
C ILE A 24 1.15 -1.09 -0.69
N VAL A 25 1.55 -1.47 -1.90
CA VAL A 25 1.03 -0.89 -3.14
C VAL A 25 -0.23 -1.62 -3.60
N ILE A 26 -1.36 -0.92 -3.72
CA ILE A 26 -2.65 -1.49 -4.17
C ILE A 26 -3.08 -0.83 -5.48
N PRO A 27 -2.93 -1.49 -6.64
CA PRO A 27 -3.54 -1.04 -7.89
C PRO A 27 -5.03 -1.37 -7.88
N THR A 28 -5.91 -0.40 -8.17
CA THR A 28 -7.35 -0.63 -8.18
C THR A 28 -8.11 0.20 -9.21
N ILE A 29 -9.19 -0.38 -9.76
CA ILE A 29 -10.20 0.30 -10.59
C ILE A 29 -11.55 0.48 -9.85
N ARG A 30 -11.65 0.01 -8.59
CA ARG A 30 -12.89 -0.05 -7.79
C ARG A 30 -12.61 0.34 -6.33
N ASN A 31 -13.68 0.56 -5.56
CA ASN A 31 -13.59 0.84 -4.12
C ASN A 31 -12.86 -0.28 -3.36
N LEU A 32 -12.23 0.09 -2.25
CA LEU A 32 -11.39 -0.78 -1.44
C LEU A 32 -12.13 -1.32 -0.20
N ASP A 33 -13.41 -1.66 -0.35
CA ASP A 33 -14.25 -2.15 0.77
C ASP A 33 -13.68 -3.43 1.41
N PHE A 34 -12.85 -4.20 0.68
CA PHE A 34 -12.18 -5.37 1.22
C PHE A 34 -11.20 -5.04 2.35
N LEU A 35 -10.71 -3.80 2.43
CA LEU A 35 -9.80 -3.38 3.51
C LEU A 35 -10.45 -3.49 4.88
N GLU A 36 -11.78 -3.34 4.98
CA GLU A 36 -12.48 -3.55 6.25
C GLU A 36 -12.39 -5.01 6.72
N MET A 37 -12.53 -5.96 5.79
CA MET A 37 -12.43 -7.39 6.10
C MET A 37 -11.02 -7.80 6.50
N TRP A 38 -10.01 -7.16 5.92
CA TRP A 38 -8.59 -7.46 6.17
C TRP A 38 -7.91 -6.42 7.06
N ARG A 39 -8.69 -5.61 7.79
CA ARG A 39 -8.20 -4.47 8.57
C ARG A 39 -7.05 -4.83 9.52
N PRO A 40 -7.08 -5.94 10.28
CA PRO A 40 -5.98 -6.30 11.18
C PRO A 40 -4.62 -6.48 10.47
N PHE A 41 -4.64 -6.75 9.16
CA PHE A 41 -3.45 -7.00 8.36
C PHE A 41 -2.93 -5.75 7.66
N PHE A 42 -3.82 -4.88 7.16
CA PHE A 42 -3.41 -3.70 6.39
C PHE A 42 -3.29 -2.44 7.25
N GLN A 43 -4.12 -2.30 8.28
CA GLN A 43 -4.17 -1.07 9.10
C GLN A 43 -2.82 -0.68 9.74
N PRO A 44 -1.93 -1.62 10.14
CA PRO A 44 -0.64 -1.23 10.68
C PRO A 44 0.27 -0.52 9.67
N TYR A 45 0.14 -0.82 8.37
CA TYR A 45 1.07 -0.39 7.32
C TYR A 45 0.58 0.84 6.57
N HIS A 46 1.52 1.54 5.94
CA HIS A 46 1.23 2.62 5.00
C HIS A 46 0.82 2.04 3.63
N LEU A 47 -0.26 2.58 3.03
CA LEU A 47 -0.80 2.09 1.77
C LEU A 47 -0.56 3.09 0.64
N ILE A 48 0.04 2.63 -0.46
CA ILE A 48 0.14 3.42 -1.70
C ILE A 48 -0.91 2.91 -2.67
N ILE A 49 -2.02 3.64 -2.79
CA ILE A 49 -3.15 3.27 -3.64
C ILE A 49 -2.96 3.92 -5.01
N VAL A 50 -2.95 3.10 -6.06
CA VAL A 50 -2.85 3.59 -7.43
C VAL A 50 -4.14 3.30 -8.17
N GLN A 51 -4.90 4.37 -8.42
CA GLN A 51 -6.11 4.31 -9.22
C GLN A 51 -5.77 4.06 -10.68
N ASP A 52 -6.20 2.90 -11.16
CA ASP A 52 -6.21 2.52 -12.56
C ASP A 52 -7.56 2.93 -13.21
N GLY A 53 -7.54 3.14 -14.52
CA GLY A 53 -8.70 3.55 -15.29
C GLY A 53 -8.99 5.06 -15.25
N ASP A 54 -10.28 5.40 -15.22
CA ASP A 54 -10.78 6.76 -15.38
C ASP A 54 -10.50 7.62 -14.13
N PRO A 55 -9.65 8.67 -14.22
CA PRO A 55 -9.27 9.50 -13.07
C PRO A 55 -10.40 10.42 -12.58
N SER A 56 -11.50 10.56 -13.34
CA SER A 56 -12.67 11.33 -12.90
C SER A 56 -13.54 10.56 -11.90
N LYS A 57 -13.36 9.25 -11.78
CA LYS A 57 -14.08 8.42 -10.81
C LYS A 57 -13.41 8.51 -9.45
N THR A 58 -14.20 8.71 -8.41
CA THR A 58 -13.70 8.66 -7.04
C THR A 58 -13.64 7.22 -6.55
N ILE A 59 -12.46 6.78 -6.12
CA ILE A 59 -12.28 5.53 -5.39
C ILE A 59 -12.48 5.79 -3.90
N LYS A 60 -13.34 5.00 -3.25
CA LYS A 60 -13.54 5.07 -1.81
C LYS A 60 -12.57 4.14 -1.08
N VAL A 61 -11.90 4.70 -0.08
CA VAL A 61 -11.06 3.98 0.88
C VAL A 61 -11.74 4.09 2.25
N PRO A 62 -11.90 2.99 3.00
CA PRO A 62 -12.43 3.05 4.36
C PRO A 62 -11.61 3.97 5.26
N GLU A 63 -12.23 4.58 6.26
CA GLU A 63 -11.55 5.51 7.17
C GLU A 63 -10.54 4.79 8.08
N GLY A 64 -9.56 5.54 8.61
CA GLY A 64 -8.61 5.02 9.61
C GLY A 64 -7.48 4.14 9.04
N PHE A 65 -7.26 4.19 7.73
CA PHE A 65 -6.03 3.73 7.07
C PHE A 65 -5.12 4.93 6.80
N ASP A 66 -3.81 4.72 6.93
CA ASP A 66 -2.81 5.66 6.45
C ASP A 66 -2.49 5.35 4.98
N TYR A 67 -2.71 6.31 4.08
CA TYR A 67 -2.54 6.07 2.65
C TYR A 67 -2.27 7.34 1.83
N GLU A 68 -1.59 7.11 0.72
CA GLU A 68 -1.54 8.04 -0.42
C GLU A 68 -2.35 7.47 -1.59
N LEU A 69 -3.04 8.35 -2.33
CA LEU A 69 -3.82 7.96 -3.50
C LEU A 69 -3.35 8.73 -4.73
N TYR A 70 -2.91 7.97 -5.73
CA TYR A 70 -2.42 8.48 -7.00
C TYR A 70 -3.35 8.05 -8.13
N ASN A 71 -3.74 9.01 -8.99
CA ASN A 71 -4.42 8.70 -10.25
C ASN A 71 -3.54 9.08 -11.45
N ARG A 72 -4.10 8.91 -12.66
CA ARG A 72 -3.38 9.21 -13.91
C ARG A 72 -2.83 10.64 -13.98
N ASN A 73 -3.59 11.62 -13.49
CA ASN A 73 -3.18 13.02 -13.52
C ASN A 73 -1.98 13.26 -12.60
N ASP A 74 -1.96 12.62 -11.43
CA ASP A 74 -0.83 12.70 -10.50
C ASP A 74 0.43 12.08 -11.08
N ILE A 75 0.32 10.87 -11.65
CA ILE A 75 1.44 10.17 -12.29
C ILE A 75 2.02 11.00 -13.44
N ASN A 76 1.15 11.57 -14.30
CA ASN A 76 1.59 12.42 -15.40
C ASN A 76 2.30 13.69 -14.89
N ARG A 77 1.82 14.27 -13.78
CA ARG A 77 2.43 15.47 -13.18
C ARG A 77 3.80 15.16 -12.56
N ILE A 78 3.92 14.02 -11.87
CA ILE A 78 5.14 13.63 -11.16
C ILE A 78 6.22 13.15 -12.15
N LEU A 79 5.86 12.27 -13.09
CA LEU A 79 6.84 11.71 -14.04
C LEU A 79 7.08 12.61 -15.27
N GLY A 80 6.17 13.54 -15.56
CA GLY A 80 6.29 14.46 -16.68
C GLY A 80 6.55 13.75 -18.01
N PRO A 81 7.59 14.12 -18.78
CA PRO A 81 7.95 13.46 -20.04
C PRO A 81 8.24 11.96 -19.93
N LYS A 82 8.58 11.47 -18.72
CA LYS A 82 8.85 10.05 -18.47
C LYS A 82 7.58 9.24 -18.21
N ALA A 83 6.41 9.86 -18.05
CA ALA A 83 5.17 9.15 -17.72
C ALA A 83 4.77 8.07 -18.76
N SER A 84 5.27 8.17 -19.98
CA SER A 84 5.08 7.16 -21.04
C SER A 84 5.74 5.81 -20.74
N CYS A 85 6.69 5.73 -19.79
CA CYS A 85 7.31 4.46 -19.38
C CYS A 85 6.38 3.59 -18.52
N ILE A 86 5.34 4.18 -17.92
CA ILE A 86 4.33 3.45 -17.16
C ILE A 86 3.18 3.12 -18.10
N SER A 87 3.00 1.81 -18.38
CA SER A 87 1.81 1.36 -19.11
C SER A 87 0.58 1.50 -18.22
N PHE A 88 -0.52 2.01 -18.79
CA PHE A 88 -1.80 2.17 -18.10
C PHE A 88 -2.82 1.11 -18.52
N LYS A 89 -2.35 0.04 -19.16
CA LYS A 89 -3.14 -1.17 -19.40
C LYS A 89 -2.77 -2.20 -18.34
N ASP A 90 -3.77 -2.95 -17.88
CA ASP A 90 -3.62 -4.14 -17.05
C ASP A 90 -2.79 -3.91 -15.77
N SER A 91 -3.09 -2.85 -15.01
CA SER A 91 -2.54 -2.58 -13.67
C SER A 91 -1.01 -2.39 -13.59
N ALA A 92 -0.34 -2.07 -14.71
CA ALA A 92 1.08 -1.68 -14.72
C ALA A 92 1.38 -0.37 -13.95
N CYS A 93 0.34 0.35 -13.52
CA CYS A 93 0.43 1.46 -12.57
C CYS A 93 1.06 1.06 -11.21
N ARG A 94 1.08 -0.23 -10.84
CA ARG A 94 1.83 -0.73 -9.67
C ARG A 94 3.34 -0.43 -9.72
N CYS A 95 3.92 -0.27 -10.92
CA CYS A 95 5.32 0.15 -11.08
C CYS A 95 5.56 1.58 -10.60
N PHE A 96 4.51 2.41 -10.53
CA PHE A 96 4.58 3.74 -9.93
C PHE A 96 4.79 3.67 -8.41
N GLY A 97 4.17 2.71 -7.72
CA GLY A 97 4.36 2.53 -6.28
C GLY A 97 5.80 2.19 -5.91
N LEU A 98 6.52 1.46 -6.77
CA LEU A 98 7.97 1.23 -6.61
C LEU A 98 8.79 2.52 -6.81
N HIS A 99 8.34 3.44 -7.66
CA HIS A 99 9.00 4.73 -7.87
C HIS A 99 8.76 5.73 -6.73
N GLY A 100 7.56 5.74 -6.14
CA GLY A 100 7.28 6.54 -4.93
C GLY A 100 8.18 6.13 -3.76
N ILE A 101 8.35 4.81 -3.56
CA ILE A 101 9.32 4.25 -2.60
C ILE A 101 10.77 4.65 -2.97
N GLN A 102 11.12 4.75 -4.26
CA GLN A 102 12.45 5.17 -4.69
C GLN A 102 12.75 6.65 -4.38
N GLU A 103 11.74 7.53 -4.41
CA GLU A 103 11.90 8.98 -4.19
C GLU A 103 12.05 9.32 -2.69
N GLU A 104 11.30 8.64 -1.81
CA GLU A 104 11.50 8.64 -0.34
C GLU A 104 12.94 8.19 0.03
N VAL A 105 13.42 7.10 -0.59
CA VAL A 105 14.79 6.60 -0.39
C VAL A 105 15.87 7.57 -0.93
N TYR A 106 15.55 8.40 -1.93
CA TYR A 106 16.49 9.39 -2.49
C TYR A 106 16.54 10.71 -1.71
N LEU A 107 15.50 11.07 -0.96
CA LEU A 107 15.48 12.29 -0.14
C LEU A 107 16.11 12.09 1.24
N HIS A 108 16.24 10.84 1.69
CA HIS A 108 16.87 10.47 2.96
C HIS A 108 18.38 10.12 2.86
N HIS A 109 19.05 10.44 1.74
CA HIS A 109 20.51 10.30 1.56
C HIS A 109 21.19 11.54 0.97
#